data_AF-A0A1I3E2R7-F1
#
_entry.id   AF-A0A1I3E2R7-F1
#
_cell.length_a   1.000
_cell.length_b   1.000
_cell.length_c   1.000
_cell.angle_alpha   90.00
_cell.angle_beta   90.00
_cell.angle_gamma   90.00
#
_symmetry.space_group_name_H-M   'P 1'
#
loop_
_entity.id
_entity.type
_entity.pdbx_description
1 polymer ?
#
loop_
_entity_poly.entity_id
_entity_poly.type
_entity_poly.pdbx_seq_one_letter_code
_entity_poly.pdbx_strand_id
1 'polypeptide(L)' 'MSNKPEHRPISNERILEHWDDFTADEVDWVDGDAQRLIEALETKYGLSGDEAARQVAAFLEKNETKAQIRG' A
#
# COMPACT_ATOMS: atom_id res chain seq x y z
N MET A 1 -16.31 6.67 -21.89
CA MET A 1 -15.05 7.07 -21.24
C MET A 1 -15.22 6.78 -19.75
N SER A 2 -14.67 5.67 -19.28
CA SER A 2 -14.85 5.25 -17.88
C SER A 2 -14.01 6.13 -16.97
N ASN A 3 -14.66 7.08 -16.32
CA ASN A 3 -14.08 7.88 -15.26
C ASN A 3 -14.01 6.99 -14.02
N LYS A 4 -12.97 6.15 -13.91
CA LYS A 4 -12.64 5.49 -12.64
C LYS A 4 -12.09 6.59 -11.73
N PRO A 5 -12.58 6.74 -10.49
CA PRO A 5 -12.03 7.72 -9.56
C PRO A 5 -10.53 7.44 -9.44
N GLU A 6 -9.72 8.48 -9.66
CA GLU A 6 -8.27 8.44 -9.49
C GLU A 6 -7.96 8.25 -7.99
N HIS A 7 -8.16 7.04 -7.47
CA HIS A 7 -7.45 6.62 -6.26
C HIS A 7 -5.99 6.68 -6.65
N ARG A 8 -5.29 7.72 -6.17
CA ARG A 8 -3.86 7.84 -6.41
C ARG A 8 -3.22 6.55 -5.90
N PRO A 9 -2.59 5.74 -6.78
CA PRO A 9 -2.01 4.48 -6.35
C PRO A 9 -0.99 4.78 -5.25
N ILE A 10 -0.92 3.90 -4.26
CA ILE A 10 0.14 3.97 -3.26
C ILE A 10 1.48 4.02 -4.02
N SER A 11 2.31 5.01 -3.74
CA SER A 11 3.63 5.09 -4.37
C SER A 11 4.51 3.93 -3.87
N ASN A 12 5.07 3.15 -4.80
CA ASN A 12 5.97 2.02 -4.51
C ASN A 12 7.12 2.42 -3.57
N GLU A 13 7.69 3.61 -3.77
CA GLU A 13 8.72 4.18 -2.91
C GLU A 13 8.28 4.24 -1.44
N ARG A 14 7.04 4.65 -1.17
CA ARG A 14 6.50 4.76 0.20
C ARG A 14 6.28 3.40 0.85
N ILE A 15 5.99 2.37 0.05
CA ILE A 15 5.88 0.99 0.56
C ILE A 15 7.25 0.52 1.00
N LEU A 16 8.29 0.73 0.18
CA LEU A 16 9.67 0.38 0.50
C LEU A 16 10.21 1.15 1.72
N GLU A 17 9.86 2.43 1.86
CA GLU A 17 10.22 3.22 3.04
C GLU A 17 9.55 2.71 4.33
N HIS A 18 8.39 2.07 4.24
CA HIS A 18 7.63 1.61 5.41
C HIS A 18 7.92 0.16 5.78
N TRP A 19 8.15 -0.70 4.79
CA TRP A 19 8.43 -2.11 4.96
C TRP A 19 9.74 -2.47 4.26
N ASP A 20 10.85 -2.42 4.99
CA ASP A 20 12.23 -2.55 4.47
C ASP A 20 12.50 -3.93 3.82
N ASP A 21 11.79 -4.99 4.22
CA ASP A 21 11.98 -6.30 3.59
C ASP A 21 11.43 -6.34 2.15
N PHE A 22 10.52 -5.45 1.75
CA PHE A 22 9.98 -5.47 0.39
C PHE A 22 11.04 -5.09 -0.64
N THR A 23 11.03 -5.80 -1.77
CA THR A 23 11.87 -5.50 -2.92
C THR A 23 11.12 -4.67 -3.95
N ALA A 24 11.88 -4.03 -4.85
CA ALA A 24 11.31 -3.24 -5.95
C ALA A 24 10.34 -4.05 -6.83
N ASP A 25 10.67 -5.30 -7.13
CA ASP A 25 9.82 -6.19 -7.94
C ASP A 25 8.50 -6.55 -7.22
N GLU A 26 8.54 -6.73 -5.89
CA GLU A 26 7.33 -7.04 -5.11
C GLU A 26 6.38 -5.85 -5.03
N VAL A 27 6.90 -4.63 -4.82
CA VAL A 27 6.06 -3.43 -4.81
C VAL A 27 5.56 -3.05 -6.20
N ASP A 28 6.31 -3.38 -7.25
CA ASP A 28 5.85 -3.25 -8.64
C ASP A 28 4.66 -4.17 -8.91
N TRP A 29 4.72 -5.42 -8.45
CA TRP A 29 3.60 -6.36 -8.55
C TRP A 29 2.34 -5.88 -7.79
N VAL A 30 2.53 -5.27 -6.62
CA VAL A 30 1.44 -4.67 -5.85
C VAL A 30 0.73 -3.58 -6.66
N ASP A 31 1.44 -2.82 -7.49
CA ASP A 31 0.88 -1.80 -8.41
C ASP A 31 -0.03 -0.77 -7.69
N GLY A 32 0.31 -0.46 -6.44
CA GLY A 32 -0.49 0.41 -5.58
C GLY A 32 -1.87 -0.12 -5.17
N ASP A 33 -2.18 -1.40 -5.43
CA ASP A 33 -3.41 -2.07 -5.03
C ASP A 33 -3.32 -2.54 -3.57
N ALA A 34 -4.26 -2.06 -2.75
CA ALA A 34 -4.28 -2.36 -1.32
C ALA A 34 -4.49 -3.85 -1.02
N GLN A 35 -5.27 -4.56 -1.85
CA GLN A 35 -5.51 -5.99 -1.65
C GLN A 35 -4.25 -6.80 -1.94
N ARG A 36 -3.54 -6.48 -3.04
CA ARG A 36 -2.24 -7.10 -3.34
C ARG A 36 -1.19 -6.82 -2.26
N LEU A 37 -1.19 -5.62 -1.68
CA LEU A 37 -0.30 -5.29 -0.56
C LEU A 37 -0.59 -6.16 0.68
N ILE A 38 -1.87 -6.41 0.97
CA ILE A 38 -2.28 -7.32 2.06
C ILE A 38 -1.77 -8.74 1.79
N GLU A 39 -2.03 -9.29 0.60
CA GLU A 39 -1.58 -10.64 0.21
C GLU A 39 -0.05 -10.78 0.29
N ALA A 40 0.68 -9.74 -0.11
CA ALA A 40 2.13 -9.71 -0.01
C ALA A 40 2.61 -9.67 1.45
N LEU A 41 1.94 -8.91 2.32
CA LEU A 41 2.24 -8.85 3.76
C LEU A 41 1.97 -10.18 4.46
N GLU A 42 0.86 -10.85 4.14
CA GLU A 42 0.55 -12.20 4.64
C GLU A 42 1.65 -13.19 4.24
N THR A 43 2.03 -13.20 2.96
CA THR A 43 3.02 -14.14 2.42
C THR A 43 4.42 -13.90 2.97
N LYS A 44 4.82 -12.63 3.07
CA LYS A 44 6.20 -12.24 3.38
C LYS A 44 6.49 -12.23 4.87
N TYR A 45 5.55 -11.74 5.68
CA TYR A 45 5.70 -11.63 7.13
C TYR A 45 4.92 -12.69 7.90
N GLY A 46 4.14 -13.54 7.24
CA GLY A 46 3.32 -14.57 7.89
C GLY A 46 2.17 -13.99 8.72
N LEU A 47 1.69 -12.79 8.35
CA LEU A 47 0.60 -12.12 9.07
C LEU A 47 -0.75 -12.75 8.73
N SER A 48 -1.68 -12.67 9.68
CA SER A 48 -3.09 -12.94 9.40
C SER A 48 -3.69 -11.80 8.58
N GLY A 49 -4.66 -12.10 7.71
CA GLY A 49 -5.32 -11.09 6.86
C GLY A 49 -5.88 -9.89 7.60
N ASP A 50 -6.47 -10.08 8.79
CA ASP A 50 -6.90 -8.97 9.65
C ASP A 50 -5.76 -8.04 10.06
N GLU A 51 -4.59 -8.60 10.39
CA GLU A 51 -3.43 -7.82 10.83
C GLU A 51 -2.79 -7.11 9.64
N ALA A 52 -2.63 -7.80 8.50
CA ALA A 52 -2.16 -7.19 7.26
C ALA A 52 -3.09 -6.06 6.79
N ALA A 53 -4.41 -6.27 6.82
CA ALA A 53 -5.39 -5.25 6.48
C ALA A 53 -5.31 -4.02 7.40
N ARG A 54 -5.11 -4.21 8.71
CA ARG A 54 -4.91 -3.10 9.65
C ARG A 54 -3.66 -2.30 9.35
N GLN A 55 -2.54 -2.96 9.03
CA GLN A 55 -1.31 -2.26 8.68
C GLN A 55 -1.45 -1.46 7.39
N VAL A 56 -2.07 -2.05 6.36
CA VAL A 56 -2.34 -1.36 5.09
C VAL A 56 -3.29 -0.19 5.29
N ALA A 57 -4.36 -0.34 6.06
CA ALA A 57 -5.29 0.75 6.36
C ALA A 57 -4.61 1.90 7.11
N ALA A 58 -3.81 1.61 8.13
CA ALA A 58 -3.06 2.61 8.88
C ALA A 58 -2.00 3.32 8.02
N PHE A 59 -1.38 2.58 7.11
CA PHE A 59 -0.45 3.14 6.13
C PHE A 59 -1.18 4.05 5.14
N LEU A 60 -2.32 3.62 4.59
CA LEU A 60 -3.15 4.44 3.70
C LEU A 60 -3.60 5.73 4.37
N GLU A 61 -4.12 5.68 5.59
CA GLU A 61 -4.57 6.86 6.33
C GLU A 61 -3.44 7.89 6.49
N LYS A 62 -2.23 7.45 6.86
CA LYS A 62 -1.05 8.32 6.96
C LYS A 62 -0.65 8.96 5.64
N ASN A 63 -0.84 8.24 4.53
CA ASN A 63 -0.41 8.65 3.21
C ASN A 63 -1.45 9.49 2.46
N GLU A 64 -2.74 9.28 2.70
CA GLU A 64 -3.86 10.11 2.22
C GLU A 64 -3.92 11.44 2.97
N THR A 65 -3.74 11.44 4.30
CA THR A 65 -3.79 12.66 5.12
C THR A 65 -2.70 13.67 4.73
N LYS A 66 -1.50 13.20 4.35
CA LYS A 66 -0.44 14.08 3.85
C LYS A 66 -0.75 14.71 2.49
N ALA A 67 -1.67 14.15 1.72
CA ALA A 67 -2.03 14.66 0.40
C ALA A 67 -2.95 15.89 0.46
N GLN A 68 -3.55 16.17 1.61
CA GLN A 68 -4.52 17.26 1.80
C GLN A 68 -3.93 18.53 2.46
N ILE A 69 -2.69 18.47 2.99
CA ILE A 69 -2.06 19.60 3.72
C ILE A 69 -1.11 20.41 2.83
N ARG A 70 -0.94 20.04 1.55
CA ARG A 70 -0.10 20.75 0.57
C ARG A 70 -0.95 21.40 -0.54
N GLY A 71 -2.10 21.97 -0.17
CA GLY A 71 -2.95 22.83 -1.03
C GLY A 71 -2.87 24.27 -0.57
#